data_AF-A0A951ZLN8-F1
#
_entry.id   AF-A0A951ZLN8-F1
#
_cell.length_a   1.000
_cell.length_b   1.000
_cell.length_c   1.000
_cell.angle_alpha   90.00
_cell.angle_beta   90.00
_cell.angle_gamma   90.00
#
_symmetry.space_group_name_H-M   'P 1'
#
loop_
_entity.id
_entity.type
_entity.pdbx_description
1 polymer ?
#
loop_
_entity_poly.entity_id
_entity_poly.type
_entity_poly.pdbx_seq_one_letter_code
_entity_poly.pdbx_strand_id
1 'polypeptide(L)'
;DLAYWITTWEQIYGHDIYQIAAANAPSYLGFYLDRTRVEPDEYIQDIPDDWTPFRERIKNLSQPYLSLSWSNQVTPIEWIEFIKESYPYVLHRRYYFNSETWLFSRNKPEQTVNEDILEKKYFNPAQGWQNDPVNDTAYYYVQDEYLATFEMPVEDLIQHPSNILYMHGDFHSTASSCHLHMAFSLQDNSGQTLHWEGRQSQLECGEDTICSFWHAMRFTFKSFRCTGATIKAYIWNPDACSVGIKNLTLELRSGNPVIYGAD
;
A
#
# COMPACT_ATOMS: atom_id res chain seq x y z
N ASP A 1 -20.28 -6.51 12.47
CA ASP A 1 -19.06 -7.31 12.29
C ASP A 1 -18.77 -7.39 10.80
N LEU A 2 -17.68 -8.06 10.38
CA LEU A 2 -17.28 -8.14 8.97
C LEU A 2 -18.37 -8.78 8.10
N ALA A 3 -18.99 -9.87 8.54
CA ALA A 3 -20.05 -10.55 7.78
C ALA A 3 -21.31 -9.69 7.60
N TYR A 4 -21.66 -8.87 8.58
CA TYR A 4 -22.76 -7.91 8.44
C TYR A 4 -22.58 -6.99 7.23
N TRP A 5 -21.39 -6.40 7.03
CA TRP A 5 -21.18 -5.48 5.90
C TRP A 5 -21.09 -6.19 4.57
N ILE A 6 -20.46 -7.36 4.52
CA ILE A 6 -20.45 -8.20 3.31
C ILE A 6 -21.89 -8.44 2.83
N THR A 7 -22.77 -8.89 3.73
CA THR A 7 -24.18 -9.16 3.42
C THR A 7 -24.95 -7.89 3.07
N THR A 8 -24.69 -6.82 3.81
CA THR A 8 -25.37 -5.53 3.60
C THR A 8 -25.01 -4.96 2.22
N TRP A 9 -23.74 -5.06 1.80
CA TRP A 9 -23.33 -4.60 0.49
C TRP A 9 -23.90 -5.46 -0.62
N GLU A 10 -23.92 -6.78 -0.47
CA GLU A 10 -24.59 -7.65 -1.45
C GLU A 10 -26.09 -7.31 -1.59
N GLN A 11 -26.77 -6.95 -0.50
CA GLN A 11 -28.16 -6.48 -0.56
C GLN A 11 -28.32 -5.12 -1.25
N ILE A 12 -27.36 -4.21 -1.09
CA ILE A 12 -27.41 -2.85 -1.65
C ILE A 12 -26.98 -2.81 -3.12
N TYR A 13 -25.91 -3.53 -3.46
CA TYR A 13 -25.25 -3.49 -4.76
C TYR A 13 -25.48 -4.76 -5.61
N GLY A 14 -26.17 -5.76 -5.06
CA GLY A 14 -26.46 -7.03 -5.73
C GLY A 14 -25.27 -8.01 -5.74
N HIS A 15 -25.39 -9.07 -6.54
CA HIS A 15 -24.34 -10.07 -6.79
C HIS A 15 -23.21 -9.55 -7.72
N ASP A 16 -23.11 -8.23 -7.87
CA ASP A 16 -22.14 -7.56 -8.75
C ASP A 16 -20.83 -7.19 -8.00
N ILE A 17 -20.59 -7.79 -6.84
CA ILE A 17 -19.41 -7.56 -6.00
C ILE A 17 -18.52 -8.80 -6.04
N TYR A 18 -17.24 -8.62 -6.37
CA TYR A 18 -16.22 -9.65 -6.12
C TYR A 18 -15.68 -9.51 -4.70
N GLN A 19 -15.80 -10.56 -3.89
CA GLN A 19 -15.50 -10.51 -2.46
C GLN A 19 -14.22 -11.26 -2.11
N ILE A 20 -13.25 -10.53 -1.56
CA ILE A 20 -11.98 -11.07 -1.07
C ILE A 20 -11.98 -10.98 0.46
N ALA A 21 -11.76 -12.12 1.11
CA ALA A 21 -11.62 -12.21 2.55
C ALA A 21 -10.25 -12.77 2.94
N ALA A 22 -9.44 -11.98 3.65
CA ALA A 22 -8.14 -12.40 4.15
C ALA A 22 -8.18 -12.68 5.66
N ALA A 23 -7.87 -13.91 6.07
CA ALA A 23 -7.83 -14.28 7.48
C ALA A 23 -6.94 -15.51 7.75
N ASN A 24 -6.35 -15.54 8.93
CA ASN A 24 -5.40 -16.58 9.35
C ASN A 24 -5.98 -18.01 9.41
N ALA A 25 -7.30 -18.16 9.56
CA ALA A 25 -7.98 -19.44 9.42
C ALA A 25 -9.43 -19.26 8.96
N PRO A 26 -9.91 -20.03 7.96
CA PRO A 26 -11.27 -19.92 7.44
C PRO A 26 -12.35 -20.03 8.51
N SER A 27 -12.10 -20.83 9.55
CA SER A 27 -13.02 -21.03 10.68
C SER A 27 -13.31 -19.77 11.48
N TYR A 28 -12.38 -18.80 11.54
CA TYR A 28 -12.63 -17.53 12.23
C TYR A 28 -13.68 -16.69 11.50
N LEU A 29 -13.66 -16.72 10.17
CA LEU A 29 -14.69 -16.07 9.36
C LEU A 29 -15.97 -16.93 9.30
N GLY A 30 -15.84 -18.26 9.29
CA GLY A 30 -16.96 -19.21 9.28
C GLY A 30 -18.00 -18.92 10.36
N PHE A 31 -17.59 -18.62 11.60
CA PHE A 31 -18.54 -18.24 12.67
C PHE A 31 -19.44 -17.05 12.30
N TYR A 32 -18.90 -16.08 11.56
CA TYR A 32 -19.63 -14.90 11.12
C TYR A 32 -20.40 -15.13 9.82
N LEU A 33 -19.80 -15.86 8.87
CA LEU A 33 -20.38 -16.15 7.55
C LEU A 33 -21.51 -17.18 7.62
N ASP A 34 -21.47 -18.15 8.55
CA ASP A 34 -22.54 -19.12 8.78
C ASP A 34 -23.88 -18.44 9.12
N ARG A 35 -23.81 -17.27 9.76
CA ARG A 35 -24.99 -16.47 10.10
C ARG A 35 -25.60 -15.75 8.91
N THR A 36 -24.78 -15.45 7.91
CA THR A 36 -25.17 -14.62 6.77
C THR A 36 -25.42 -15.42 5.50
N ARG A 37 -24.91 -16.65 5.42
CA ARG A 37 -24.96 -17.53 4.24
C ARG A 37 -24.33 -16.93 2.98
N VAL A 38 -23.41 -15.97 3.18
CA VAL A 38 -22.62 -15.37 2.11
C VAL A 38 -21.22 -15.95 2.20
N GLU A 39 -20.74 -16.57 1.14
CA GLU A 39 -19.36 -17.03 1.03
C GLU A 39 -18.59 -16.04 0.14
N PRO A 40 -17.40 -15.57 0.56
CA PRO A 40 -16.59 -14.72 -0.29
C PRO A 40 -16.13 -15.51 -1.52
N ASP A 41 -16.04 -14.84 -2.67
CA ASP A 41 -15.52 -15.44 -3.91
C ASP A 41 -14.08 -15.92 -3.76
N GLU A 42 -13.30 -15.23 -2.93
CA GLU A 42 -11.90 -15.55 -2.66
C GLU A 42 -11.58 -15.49 -1.16
N TYR A 43 -10.94 -16.55 -0.68
CA TYR A 43 -10.37 -16.61 0.66
C TYR A 43 -8.84 -16.65 0.57
N ILE A 44 -8.16 -15.72 1.24
CA ILE A 44 -6.70 -15.67 1.29
C ILE A 44 -6.23 -15.96 2.72
N GLN A 45 -5.63 -17.14 2.91
CA GLN A 45 -5.07 -17.56 4.19
C GLN A 45 -3.61 -17.15 4.34
N ASP A 46 -2.83 -17.29 3.28
CA ASP A 46 -1.42 -17.00 3.25
C ASP A 46 -1.19 -15.87 2.25
N ILE A 47 -0.64 -14.77 2.74
CA ILE A 47 -0.31 -13.63 1.88
C ILE A 47 0.94 -14.01 1.09
N PRO A 48 0.86 -14.06 -0.24
CA PRO A 48 2.02 -14.39 -1.05
C PRO A 48 3.06 -13.25 -0.98
N ASP A 49 4.33 -13.60 -1.13
CA ASP A 49 5.42 -12.62 -1.25
C ASP A 49 5.37 -11.90 -2.61
N ASP A 50 4.98 -12.63 -3.67
CA ASP A 50 4.71 -12.09 -5.00
C ASP A 50 3.24 -11.73 -5.18
N TRP A 51 2.99 -10.48 -5.53
CA TRP A 51 1.66 -9.90 -5.68
C TRP A 51 1.22 -9.73 -7.11
N THR A 52 2.08 -10.05 -8.07
CA THR A 52 1.77 -9.99 -9.50
C THR A 52 0.51 -10.80 -9.83
N PRO A 53 0.33 -12.05 -9.33
CA PRO A 53 -0.90 -12.80 -9.58
C PRO A 53 -2.15 -12.17 -8.96
N PHE A 54 -2.02 -11.51 -7.80
CA PHE A 54 -3.13 -10.78 -7.17
C PHE A 54 -3.53 -9.58 -8.03
N ARG A 55 -2.57 -8.72 -8.41
CA ARG A 55 -2.81 -7.54 -9.23
C ARG A 55 -3.43 -7.89 -10.58
N GLU A 56 -2.87 -8.87 -11.29
CA GLU A 56 -3.40 -9.30 -12.59
C GLU A 56 -4.80 -9.90 -12.47
N ARG A 57 -5.08 -10.63 -11.39
CA ARG A 57 -6.45 -11.11 -11.12
C ARG A 57 -7.41 -9.95 -10.95
N ILE A 58 -7.11 -8.95 -10.11
CA ILE A 58 -7.99 -7.80 -9.88
C ILE A 58 -8.28 -7.04 -11.17
N LYS A 59 -7.27 -6.83 -12.02
CA LYS A 59 -7.42 -6.16 -13.33
C LYS A 59 -8.43 -6.88 -14.24
N ASN A 60 -8.44 -8.21 -14.20
CA ASN A 60 -9.24 -9.06 -15.07
C ASN A 60 -10.66 -9.36 -14.54
N LEU A 61 -11.02 -8.87 -13.36
CA LEU A 61 -12.38 -9.02 -12.82
C LEU A 61 -13.40 -8.21 -13.64
N SER A 62 -14.53 -8.81 -13.95
CA SER A 62 -15.61 -8.16 -14.71
C SER A 62 -16.59 -7.39 -13.81
N GLN A 63 -16.60 -7.68 -12.51
CA GLN A 63 -17.50 -7.10 -11.54
C GLN A 63 -17.29 -5.58 -11.43
N PRO A 64 -18.36 -4.77 -11.34
CA PRO A 64 -18.25 -3.32 -11.15
C PRO A 64 -17.78 -2.93 -9.74
N TYR A 65 -17.93 -3.82 -8.76
CA TYR A 65 -17.52 -3.62 -7.38
C TYR A 65 -16.56 -4.71 -6.90
N LEU A 66 -15.70 -4.34 -5.96
CA LEU A 66 -14.83 -5.27 -5.27
C LEU A 66 -14.87 -4.94 -3.79
N SER A 67 -15.00 -5.95 -2.93
CA SER A 67 -14.82 -5.79 -1.50
C SER A 67 -13.57 -6.50 -1.02
N LEU A 68 -12.75 -5.81 -0.23
CA LEU A 68 -11.63 -6.41 0.49
C LEU A 68 -11.94 -6.35 1.97
N SER A 69 -11.96 -7.51 2.61
CA SER A 69 -12.16 -7.61 4.05
C SER A 69 -11.04 -8.44 4.66
N TRP A 70 -10.56 -8.06 5.83
CA TRP A 70 -9.58 -8.86 6.55
C TRP A 70 -9.80 -8.86 8.05
N SER A 71 -9.25 -9.89 8.71
CA SER A 71 -9.26 -10.01 10.16
C SER A 71 -7.86 -10.16 10.75
N ASN A 72 -7.65 -11.03 11.75
CA ASN A 72 -6.44 -11.28 12.55
C ASN A 72 -5.13 -11.58 11.77
N GLN A 73 -5.15 -11.42 10.46
CA GLN A 73 -4.00 -11.50 9.57
C GLN A 73 -3.53 -10.09 9.21
N VAL A 74 -2.23 -9.88 9.18
CA VAL A 74 -1.63 -8.63 8.71
C VAL A 74 -1.83 -8.54 7.20
N THR A 75 -3.00 -8.10 6.75
CA THR A 75 -3.22 -7.83 5.33
C THR A 75 -2.32 -6.68 4.90
N PRO A 76 -1.54 -6.84 3.83
CA PRO A 76 -0.66 -5.80 3.37
C PRO A 76 -1.48 -4.61 2.90
N ILE A 77 -1.13 -3.44 3.40
CA ILE A 77 -1.95 -2.27 3.17
C ILE A 77 -1.81 -1.76 1.73
N GLU A 78 -0.76 -2.17 1.04
CA GLU A 78 -0.52 -1.89 -0.38
C GLU A 78 -1.54 -2.57 -1.30
N TRP A 79 -2.20 -3.65 -0.85
CA TRP A 79 -3.30 -4.26 -1.62
C TRP A 79 -4.42 -3.27 -1.91
N ILE A 80 -4.64 -2.32 -1.00
CA ILE A 80 -5.64 -1.27 -1.16
C ILE A 80 -5.29 -0.40 -2.38
N GLU A 81 -4.00 -0.07 -2.56
CA GLU A 81 -3.54 0.72 -3.70
C GLU A 81 -3.60 -0.05 -5.01
N PHE A 82 -3.28 -1.34 -4.98
CA PHE A 82 -3.42 -2.21 -6.14
C PHE A 82 -4.87 -2.39 -6.59
N ILE A 83 -5.78 -2.51 -5.63
CA ILE A 83 -7.20 -2.57 -5.94
C ILE A 83 -7.63 -1.26 -6.61
N LYS A 84 -7.17 -0.10 -6.10
CA LYS A 84 -7.52 1.22 -6.66
C LYS A 84 -7.04 1.43 -8.09
N GLU A 85 -6.03 0.71 -8.57
CA GLU A 85 -5.63 0.75 -9.99
C GLU A 85 -6.76 0.28 -10.92
N SER A 86 -7.63 -0.63 -10.45
CA SER A 86 -8.78 -1.15 -11.22
C SER A 86 -10.13 -0.68 -10.69
N TYR A 87 -10.21 -0.35 -9.40
CA TYR A 87 -11.40 0.08 -8.66
C TYR A 87 -11.10 1.38 -7.90
N PRO A 88 -10.93 2.53 -8.58
CA PRO A 88 -10.33 3.73 -8.01
C PRO A 88 -11.20 4.46 -6.98
N TYR A 89 -12.49 4.10 -6.84
CA TYR A 89 -13.42 4.81 -5.97
C TYR A 89 -13.74 4.00 -4.72
N VAL A 90 -13.39 4.53 -3.55
CA VAL A 90 -13.76 3.91 -2.26
C VAL A 90 -15.20 4.33 -1.91
N LEU A 91 -16.11 3.36 -1.83
CA LEU A 91 -17.51 3.58 -1.47
C LEU A 91 -17.75 3.51 0.02
N HIS A 92 -17.10 2.53 0.66
CA HIS A 92 -17.22 2.32 2.09
C HIS A 92 -15.88 1.85 2.64
N ARG A 93 -15.60 2.32 3.85
CA ARG A 93 -14.52 1.85 4.68
C ARG A 93 -15.06 1.70 6.09
N ARG A 94 -14.80 0.56 6.72
CA ARG A 94 -15.25 0.26 8.07
C ARG A 94 -14.14 -0.41 8.84
N TYR A 95 -14.02 0.00 10.09
CA TYR A 95 -12.99 -0.48 10.98
C TYR A 95 -13.57 -1.23 12.17
N TYR A 96 -12.79 -2.19 12.64
CA TYR A 96 -13.07 -3.02 13.80
C TYR A 96 -11.77 -3.33 14.53
N PHE A 97 -11.83 -3.67 15.82
CA PHE A 97 -10.65 -3.85 16.69
C PHE A 97 -9.43 -4.56 16.03
N ASN A 98 -9.68 -5.62 15.26
CA ASN A 98 -8.67 -6.44 14.58
C ASN A 98 -9.07 -6.78 13.13
N SER A 99 -9.95 -5.98 12.54
CA SER A 99 -10.47 -6.21 11.18
C SER A 99 -10.79 -4.90 10.48
N GLU A 100 -10.77 -4.94 9.16
CA GLU A 100 -11.16 -3.81 8.33
C GLU A 100 -11.91 -4.35 7.11
N THR A 101 -12.81 -3.56 6.58
CA THR A 101 -13.50 -3.89 5.33
C THR A 101 -13.66 -2.66 4.47
N TRP A 102 -13.45 -2.87 3.18
CA TRP A 102 -13.46 -1.87 2.14
C TRP A 102 -14.39 -2.32 1.02
N LEU A 103 -15.14 -1.37 0.47
CA LEU A 103 -15.86 -1.54 -0.78
C LEU A 103 -15.35 -0.51 -1.78
N PHE A 104 -14.98 -1.00 -2.96
CA PHE A 104 -14.47 -0.21 -4.07
C PHE A 104 -15.41 -0.31 -5.27
N SER A 105 -15.37 0.71 -6.14
CA SER A 105 -16.05 0.70 -7.42
C SER A 105 -15.11 1.07 -8.56
N ARG A 106 -15.34 0.43 -9.71
CA ARG A 106 -14.70 0.77 -10.98
C ARG A 106 -15.25 2.08 -11.56
N ASN A 107 -16.52 2.36 -11.30
CA ASN A 107 -17.22 3.52 -11.86
C ASN A 107 -17.38 4.62 -10.80
N LYS A 108 -17.31 5.88 -11.25
CA LYS A 108 -17.47 7.02 -10.35
C LYS A 108 -18.88 7.04 -9.78
N PRO A 109 -19.07 6.93 -8.46
CA PRO A 109 -20.38 7.01 -7.84
C PRO A 109 -20.75 8.46 -7.56
N GLU A 110 -22.03 8.69 -7.20
CA GLU A 110 -22.47 10.00 -6.71
C GLU A 110 -21.83 10.38 -5.36
N GLN A 111 -21.50 9.37 -4.55
CA GLN A 111 -20.86 9.54 -3.25
C GLN A 111 -19.63 8.64 -3.13
N THR A 112 -18.52 9.22 -2.71
CA THR A 112 -17.28 8.52 -2.39
C THR A 112 -16.88 8.84 -0.97
N VAL A 113 -16.27 7.88 -0.28
CA VAL A 113 -15.54 8.16 0.95
C VAL A 113 -14.26 8.87 0.54
N ASN A 114 -14.05 10.09 1.05
CA ASN A 114 -12.75 10.73 0.96
C ASN A 114 -11.81 10.02 1.93
N GLU A 115 -10.66 9.61 1.42
CA GLU A 115 -9.55 9.26 2.28
C GLU A 115 -8.86 10.54 2.74
N ASP A 116 -8.58 10.63 4.04
CA ASP A 116 -7.87 11.77 4.60
C ASP A 116 -6.36 11.60 4.31
N ILE A 117 -5.96 12.07 3.13
CA ILE A 117 -4.56 12.33 2.80
C ILE A 117 -4.13 13.52 3.65
N LEU A 118 -3.32 13.26 4.66
CA LEU A 118 -2.86 14.28 5.61
C LEU A 118 -1.73 15.11 4.99
N GLU A 119 -0.82 14.44 4.30
CA GLU A 119 0.33 15.07 3.68
C GLU A 119 0.83 14.27 2.49
N LYS A 120 1.30 14.96 1.44
CA LYS A 120 1.94 14.34 0.29
C LYS A 120 3.23 15.09 -0.02
N LYS A 121 4.34 14.36 0.01
CA LYS A 121 5.68 14.87 -0.29
C LYS A 121 6.21 14.18 -1.52
N TYR A 122 6.81 14.97 -2.39
CA TYR A 122 7.56 14.46 -3.53
C TYR A 122 9.01 14.30 -3.08
N PHE A 123 9.66 13.21 -3.49
CA PHE A 123 11.10 13.11 -3.26
C PHE A 123 11.76 14.25 -4.02
N ASN A 124 12.58 15.05 -3.32
CA ASN A 124 13.46 15.95 -4.01
C ASN A 124 14.63 15.13 -4.56
N PRO A 125 14.96 15.26 -5.87
CA PRO A 125 16.15 14.66 -6.42
C PRO A 125 17.38 15.12 -5.62
N ALA A 126 18.09 14.20 -4.97
CA ALA A 126 19.34 14.53 -4.29
C ALA A 126 20.46 14.87 -5.30
N GLN A 127 21.56 15.46 -4.84
CA GLN A 127 22.77 15.59 -5.66
C GLN A 127 23.19 14.22 -6.19
N GLY A 128 23.28 14.07 -7.51
CA GLY A 128 23.55 12.80 -8.21
C GLY A 128 22.47 12.41 -9.22
N TRP A 129 21.28 13.00 -9.16
CA TRP A 129 20.24 12.82 -10.18
C TRP A 129 20.64 13.61 -11.43
N GLN A 130 21.01 12.90 -12.52
CA GLN A 130 21.34 13.54 -13.79
C GLN A 130 20.06 13.79 -14.61
N ASN A 131 19.78 15.07 -14.87
CA ASN A 131 18.80 15.68 -15.81
C ASN A 131 17.46 16.23 -15.27
N ASP A 132 16.96 17.13 -16.12
CA ASP A 132 16.16 18.34 -15.94
C ASP A 132 14.69 18.07 -15.54
N PRO A 133 14.15 18.69 -14.46
CA PRO A 133 12.75 18.54 -14.03
C PRO A 133 11.71 19.18 -14.99
N VAL A 134 12.11 19.61 -16.19
CA VAL A 134 11.32 20.48 -17.07
C VAL A 134 10.42 19.71 -18.05
N ASN A 135 10.62 18.40 -18.25
CA ASN A 135 9.75 17.60 -19.12
C ASN A 135 9.04 16.47 -18.34
N ASP A 136 7.71 16.45 -18.41
CA ASP A 136 6.78 15.43 -17.86
C ASP A 136 7.04 13.98 -18.37
N THR A 137 8.05 13.80 -19.22
CA THR A 137 8.47 12.53 -19.81
C THR A 137 9.85 12.05 -19.32
N ALA A 138 10.53 12.81 -18.46
CA ALA A 138 11.87 12.46 -18.01
C ALA A 138 11.83 11.40 -16.90
N TYR A 139 12.63 10.36 -17.07
CA TYR A 139 12.92 9.39 -16.04
C TYR A 139 14.32 9.63 -15.49
N TYR A 140 14.49 9.36 -14.20
CA TYR A 140 15.79 9.44 -13.54
C TYR A 140 16.45 8.08 -13.58
N TYR A 141 17.48 7.94 -14.43
CA TYR A 141 18.24 6.72 -14.55
C TYR A 141 19.33 6.64 -13.49
N VAL A 142 19.38 5.51 -12.79
CA VAL A 142 20.38 5.26 -11.77
C VAL A 142 20.90 3.82 -11.89
N GLN A 143 22.19 3.67 -11.60
CA GLN A 143 22.91 2.39 -11.62
C GLN A 143 23.59 2.09 -10.27
N ASP A 144 23.50 3.00 -9.31
CA ASP A 144 24.03 2.79 -7.96
C ASP A 144 23.17 1.80 -7.18
N GLU A 145 23.82 1.06 -6.26
CA GLU A 145 23.14 0.08 -5.41
C GLU A 145 22.12 0.76 -4.47
N TYR A 146 22.45 1.94 -3.95
CA TYR A 146 21.58 2.69 -3.03
C TYR A 146 21.20 4.03 -3.64
N LEU A 147 19.89 4.25 -3.79
CA LEU A 147 19.33 5.51 -4.26
C LEU A 147 18.87 6.38 -3.08
N ALA A 148 19.22 7.68 -3.13
CA ALA A 148 18.85 8.69 -2.13
C ALA A 148 17.31 8.75 -1.95
N THR A 149 16.75 8.35 -0.81
CA THR A 149 16.84 8.90 0.56
C THR A 149 15.99 10.16 0.73
N PHE A 150 14.69 9.95 0.91
CA PHE A 150 13.94 10.91 1.70
C PHE A 150 14.33 10.71 3.15
N GLU A 151 14.55 11.80 3.87
CA GLU A 151 14.90 11.80 5.28
C GLU A 151 14.09 12.89 5.98
N MET A 152 13.45 12.55 7.10
CA MET A 152 12.66 13.52 7.87
C MET A 152 12.57 13.12 9.34
N PRO A 153 12.55 14.09 10.28
CA PRO A 153 12.20 13.81 11.66
C PRO A 153 10.83 13.15 11.74
N VAL A 154 10.71 12.11 12.55
CA VAL A 154 9.45 11.40 12.75
C VAL A 154 8.37 12.32 13.31
N GLU A 155 8.74 13.24 14.20
CA GLU A 155 7.81 14.18 14.83
C GLU A 155 7.14 15.15 13.84
N ASP A 156 7.83 15.48 12.75
CA ASP A 156 7.28 16.36 11.70
C ASP A 156 6.28 15.63 10.80
N LEU A 157 6.40 14.30 10.72
CA LEU A 157 5.62 13.47 9.81
C LEU A 157 4.47 12.75 10.52
N ILE A 158 4.67 12.29 11.74
CA ILE A 158 3.74 11.38 12.41
C ILE A 158 3.07 12.08 13.57
N GLN A 159 1.91 12.65 13.28
CA GLN A 159 1.07 13.26 14.30
C GLN A 159 0.27 12.22 15.10
N HIS A 160 0.11 11.00 14.58
CA HIS A 160 -0.71 9.98 15.22
C HIS A 160 -0.18 8.55 14.95
N PRO A 161 -0.15 7.63 15.94
CA PRO A 161 0.41 6.29 15.78
C PRO A 161 -0.35 5.45 14.76
N SER A 162 -1.58 5.81 14.39
CA SER A 162 -2.29 5.10 13.35
C SER A 162 -1.82 5.41 11.94
N ASN A 163 -1.12 6.54 11.73
CA ASN A 163 -0.80 7.02 10.38
C ASN A 163 0.00 5.99 9.59
N ILE A 164 -0.21 6.00 8.27
CA ILE A 164 0.48 5.12 7.35
C ILE A 164 1.29 5.99 6.41
N LEU A 165 2.56 5.64 6.26
CA LEU A 165 3.46 6.24 5.29
C LEU A 165 3.54 5.32 4.07
N TYR A 166 3.11 5.82 2.93
CA TYR A 166 3.20 5.16 1.64
C TYR A 166 4.37 5.72 0.86
N MET A 167 5.19 4.85 0.27
CA MET A 167 6.12 5.16 -0.79
C MET A 167 5.55 4.60 -2.09
N HIS A 168 5.52 5.45 -3.12
CA HIS A 168 5.06 5.10 -4.45
C HIS A 168 6.04 5.58 -5.50
N GLY A 169 6.29 4.79 -6.53
CA GLY A 169 7.01 5.24 -7.71
C GLY A 169 6.61 4.46 -8.96
N ASP A 170 6.83 5.10 -10.10
CA ASP A 170 6.72 4.53 -11.42
C ASP A 170 8.13 4.19 -11.93
N PHE A 171 8.36 2.94 -12.27
CA PHE A 171 9.68 2.43 -12.60
C PHE A 171 9.68 1.82 -13.99
N HIS A 172 10.80 1.96 -14.68
CA HIS A 172 11.10 1.23 -15.89
C HIS A 172 12.54 0.74 -15.84
N SER A 173 12.82 -0.37 -16.51
CA SER A 173 14.15 -0.98 -16.54
C SER A 173 14.48 -1.37 -17.98
N THR A 174 15.73 -1.16 -18.39
CA THR A 174 16.22 -1.70 -19.66
C THR A 174 16.69 -3.15 -19.54
N ALA A 175 16.84 -3.66 -18.31
CA ALA A 175 17.16 -5.07 -18.07
C ALA A 175 15.89 -5.92 -18.10
N SER A 176 15.98 -7.14 -18.64
CA SER A 176 14.87 -8.11 -18.70
C SER A 176 14.39 -8.60 -17.34
N SER A 177 15.21 -8.43 -16.30
CA SER A 177 14.86 -8.66 -14.90
C SER A 177 15.69 -7.71 -14.05
N CYS A 178 15.06 -7.01 -13.11
CA CYS A 178 15.76 -6.21 -12.12
C CYS A 178 15.05 -6.30 -10.77
N HIS A 179 15.78 -6.57 -9.70
CA HIS A 179 15.22 -6.53 -8.35
C HIS A 179 15.40 -5.14 -7.78
N LEU A 180 14.29 -4.52 -7.39
CA LEU A 180 14.28 -3.30 -6.62
C LEU A 180 13.63 -3.53 -5.27
N HIS A 181 14.16 -2.86 -4.26
CA HIS A 181 13.58 -2.87 -2.94
C HIS A 181 13.18 -1.46 -2.55
N MET A 182 11.93 -1.30 -2.16
CA MET A 182 11.46 -0.12 -1.46
C MET A 182 11.64 -0.35 0.03
N ALA A 183 12.36 0.51 0.74
CA ALA A 183 12.64 0.30 2.16
C ALA A 183 12.44 1.54 3.01
N PHE A 184 12.04 1.32 4.25
CA PHE A 184 11.95 2.30 5.32
C PHE A 184 12.95 1.96 6.45
N SER A 185 13.64 2.96 6.97
CA SER A 185 14.55 2.84 8.11
C SER A 185 14.26 3.93 9.13
N LEU A 186 13.90 3.52 10.34
CA LEU A 186 13.78 4.41 11.48
C LEU A 186 15.09 4.40 12.26
N GLN A 187 15.73 5.56 12.41
CA GLN A 187 17.00 5.72 13.10
C GLN A 187 16.87 6.66 14.29
N ASP A 188 17.53 6.37 15.40
CA ASP A 188 17.60 7.29 16.54
C ASP A 188 18.60 8.44 16.30
N ASN A 189 18.72 9.34 17.28
CA ASN A 189 19.66 10.48 17.25
C ASN A 189 21.14 10.07 17.13
N SER A 190 21.50 8.82 17.46
CA SER A 190 22.87 8.30 17.32
C SER A 190 23.13 7.65 15.96
N GLY A 191 22.10 7.55 15.11
CA GLY A 191 22.13 6.84 13.84
C GLY A 191 21.87 5.33 13.97
N GLN A 192 21.52 4.83 15.14
CA GLN A 192 21.18 3.41 15.33
C GLN A 192 19.82 3.11 14.69
N THR A 193 19.77 2.09 13.83
CA THR A 193 18.51 1.60 13.26
C THR A 193 17.63 0.98 14.35
N LEU A 194 16.52 1.63 14.63
CA LEU A 194 15.46 1.16 15.54
C LEU A 194 14.50 0.20 14.83
N HIS A 195 14.24 0.44 13.55
CA HIS A 195 13.37 -0.39 12.73
C HIS A 195 13.81 -0.33 11.27
N TRP A 196 13.77 -1.46 10.59
CA TRP A 196 14.01 -1.56 9.16
C TRP A 196 12.94 -2.49 8.60
N GLU A 197 12.28 -2.04 7.55
CA GLU A 197 11.49 -2.91 6.70
C GLU A 197 11.73 -2.57 5.25
N GLY A 198 11.74 -3.61 4.42
CA GLY A 198 11.95 -3.48 3.00
C GLY A 198 11.06 -4.45 2.28
N ARG A 199 10.56 -4.01 1.14
CA ARG A 199 9.75 -4.81 0.25
C ARG A 199 10.46 -5.00 -1.07
N GLN A 200 10.71 -6.26 -1.42
CA GLN A 200 11.19 -6.62 -2.74
C GLN A 200 10.07 -6.43 -3.76
N SER A 201 10.44 -5.85 -4.89
CA SER A 201 9.64 -5.74 -6.09
C SER A 201 10.49 -6.27 -7.24
N GLN A 202 10.04 -7.35 -7.87
CA GLN A 202 10.65 -7.79 -9.12
C GLN A 202 10.11 -6.90 -10.23
N LEU A 203 10.99 -6.12 -10.86
CA LEU A 203 10.65 -5.41 -12.08
C LEU A 203 10.52 -6.44 -13.21
N GLU A 204 9.28 -6.78 -13.55
CA GLU A 204 8.96 -7.52 -14.78
C GLU A 204 8.59 -6.57 -15.94
N CYS A 205 8.79 -5.26 -15.76
CA CYS A 205 8.62 -4.27 -16.82
C CYS A 205 9.76 -4.42 -17.82
N GLY A 206 9.42 -4.79 -19.06
CA GLY A 206 10.34 -4.65 -20.19
C GLY A 206 10.65 -3.18 -20.51
N GLU A 207 11.50 -2.96 -21.51
CA GLU A 207 12.00 -1.63 -21.92
C GLU A 207 10.90 -0.58 -22.14
N ASP A 208 9.72 -0.99 -22.60
CA ASP A 208 8.61 -0.10 -22.94
C ASP A 208 7.46 -0.11 -21.92
N THR A 209 7.64 -0.77 -20.76
CA THR A 209 6.58 -0.93 -19.75
C THR A 209 6.93 -0.17 -18.48
N ILE A 210 5.99 0.64 -18.00
CA ILE A 210 6.07 1.27 -16.67
C ILE A 210 5.42 0.33 -15.66
N CYS A 211 6.13 0.04 -14.58
CA CYS A 211 5.57 -0.62 -13.40
C CYS A 211 5.41 0.38 -12.26
N SER A 212 4.20 0.49 -11.72
CA SER A 212 3.96 1.23 -10.48
C SER A 212 4.16 0.30 -9.27
N PHE A 213 4.94 0.74 -8.28
CA PHE A 213 5.13 0.03 -7.03
C PHE A 213 4.71 0.87 -5.85
N TRP A 214 4.13 0.18 -4.88
CA TRP A 214 3.74 0.71 -3.60
C TRP A 214 4.44 -0.08 -2.52
N HIS A 215 4.96 0.62 -1.53
CA HIS A 215 5.36 0.07 -0.25
C HIS A 215 4.80 0.96 0.85
N ALA A 216 4.30 0.37 1.93
CA ALA A 216 3.72 1.15 3.00
C ALA A 216 4.17 0.64 4.36
N MET A 217 4.49 1.59 5.22
CA MET A 217 4.81 1.38 6.62
C MET A 217 3.67 1.90 7.48
N ARG A 218 3.15 1.05 8.36
CA ARG A 218 2.26 1.49 9.43
C ARG A 218 3.09 1.71 10.68
N PHE A 219 2.98 2.89 11.26
CA PHE A 219 3.58 3.12 12.57
C PHE A 219 2.82 2.31 13.60
N THR A 220 3.53 1.59 14.46
CA THR A 220 2.91 0.92 15.60
C THR A 220 3.23 1.71 16.86
N PHE A 221 2.49 1.47 17.95
CA PHE A 221 2.76 2.13 19.23
C PHE A 221 4.21 2.02 19.72
N LYS A 222 4.96 0.99 19.29
CA LYS A 222 6.39 0.87 19.58
C LYS A 222 7.23 1.95 18.90
N SER A 223 6.86 2.33 17.68
CA SER A 223 7.52 3.33 16.84
C SER A 223 7.25 4.78 17.31
N PHE A 224 6.18 5.00 18.09
CA PHE A 224 5.80 6.34 18.56
C PHE A 224 6.63 6.84 19.75
N ARG A 225 7.45 5.97 20.37
CA ARG A 225 8.38 6.34 21.45
C ARG A 225 9.71 6.92 20.95
N CYS A 226 9.79 7.19 19.65
CA CYS A 226 11.01 7.56 18.96
C CYS A 226 11.15 9.08 18.82
N THR A 227 11.04 9.82 19.94
CA THR A 227 11.26 11.28 19.95
C THR A 227 12.69 11.60 19.45
N GLY A 228 12.80 12.51 18.49
CA GLY A 228 14.05 12.84 17.80
C GLY A 228 14.53 11.78 16.80
N ALA A 229 13.79 10.69 16.57
CA ALA A 229 14.16 9.74 15.53
C ALA A 229 13.88 10.31 14.14
N THR A 230 14.59 9.76 13.17
CA THR A 230 14.50 10.13 11.77
C THR A 230 14.03 8.94 10.95
N ILE A 231 13.02 9.16 10.11
CA ILE A 231 12.60 8.17 9.12
C ILE A 231 13.35 8.43 7.82
N LYS A 232 13.86 7.35 7.23
CA LYS A 232 14.49 7.33 5.93
C LYS A 232 13.75 6.39 4.99
N ALA A 233 13.56 6.79 3.75
CA ALA A 233 12.97 5.95 2.70
C ALA A 233 13.92 5.84 1.51
N TYR A 234 14.13 4.61 1.03
CA TYR A 234 15.16 4.26 0.04
C TYR A 234 14.60 3.41 -1.08
N ILE A 235 15.19 3.56 -2.26
CA ILE A 235 15.17 2.53 -3.28
C ILE A 235 16.53 1.81 -3.24
N TRP A 236 16.53 0.50 -3.08
CA TRP A 236 17.73 -0.34 -3.09
C TRP A 236 17.72 -1.22 -4.35
N ASN A 237 18.76 -1.09 -5.16
CA ASN A 237 18.98 -1.72 -6.45
C ASN A 237 20.18 -2.69 -6.35
N PRO A 238 20.02 -3.84 -5.68
CA PRO A 238 21.12 -4.78 -5.43
C PRO A 238 21.79 -5.29 -6.70
N ASP A 239 21.05 -5.31 -7.81
CA ASP A 239 21.53 -5.81 -9.11
C ASP A 239 22.29 -4.74 -9.92
N ALA A 240 22.31 -3.48 -9.45
CA ALA A 240 22.89 -2.34 -10.17
C ALA A 240 22.34 -2.18 -11.61
N CYS A 241 21.07 -2.54 -11.85
CA CYS A 241 20.48 -2.37 -13.17
C CYS A 241 20.27 -0.90 -13.49
N SER A 242 20.23 -0.57 -14.78
CA SER A 242 19.80 0.74 -15.24
C SER A 242 18.28 0.88 -15.10
N VAL A 243 17.85 1.47 -13.99
CA VAL A 243 16.44 1.72 -13.68
C VAL A 243 16.16 3.19 -13.86
N GLY A 244 15.10 3.51 -14.60
CA GLY A 244 14.53 4.84 -14.57
C GLY A 244 13.35 4.93 -13.61
N ILE A 245 13.29 6.04 -12.89
CA ILE A 245 12.29 6.31 -11.86
C ILE A 245 11.52 7.57 -12.23
N LYS A 246 10.20 7.54 -12.07
CA LYS A 246 9.28 8.65 -12.26
C LYS A 246 8.28 8.68 -11.10
N ASN A 247 7.75 9.87 -10.77
CA ASN A 247 6.69 10.06 -9.77
C ASN A 247 6.98 9.41 -8.40
N LEU A 248 8.24 9.41 -7.96
CA LEU A 248 8.60 8.89 -6.64
C LEU A 248 8.07 9.84 -5.55
N THR A 249 7.16 9.34 -4.73
CA THR A 249 6.43 10.12 -3.72
C THR A 249 6.36 9.40 -2.39
N LEU A 250 6.29 10.18 -1.31
CA LEU A 250 5.84 9.75 -0.01
C LEU A 250 4.50 10.39 0.31
N GLU A 251 3.57 9.57 0.76
CA GLU A 251 2.23 10.01 1.12
C GLU A 251 1.90 9.55 2.53
N LEU A 252 1.57 10.50 3.38
CA LEU A 252 1.09 10.25 4.73
C LEU A 252 -0.43 10.28 4.70
N ARG A 253 -1.04 9.18 5.13
CA ARG A 253 -2.49 9.07 5.28
C ARG A 253 -2.85 8.86 6.73
N SER A 254 -4.02 9.39 7.12
CA SER A 254 -4.60 9.03 8.41
C SER A 254 -4.87 7.53 8.42
N GLY A 255 -4.43 6.86 9.47
CA GLY A 255 -4.93 5.51 9.73
C GLY A 255 -6.23 5.54 10.47
N ASN A 256 -6.44 4.49 11.27
CA ASN A 256 -7.62 4.40 12.09
C ASN A 256 -7.42 4.96 13.51
N PRO A 257 -7.96 6.14 13.83
CA PRO A 257 -7.88 6.65 15.19
C PRO A 257 -8.69 5.80 16.19
N VAL A 258 -9.78 5.14 15.77
CA VAL A 258 -10.65 4.40 16.70
C VAL A 258 -9.96 3.16 17.30
N ILE A 259 -9.16 2.43 16.51
CA ILE A 259 -8.45 1.24 16.98
C ILE A 259 -7.17 1.61 17.72
N TYR A 260 -6.45 2.61 17.22
CA TYR A 260 -5.10 2.93 17.67
C TYR A 260 -5.07 4.13 18.62
N GLY A 261 -6.19 4.41 19.28
CA GLY A 261 -6.39 5.52 20.20
C GLY A 261 -6.88 6.76 19.46
N ALA A 262 -7.98 7.36 19.91
CA ALA A 262 -8.23 8.75 19.65
C ALA A 262 -7.68 9.46 20.88
N ASP A 263 -6.69 10.33 20.71
CA ASP A 263 -6.31 11.26 21.77
C ASP A 263 -7.49 12.19 22.11
#